data_AF-A0A831NPG7-F1
#
_entry.id   AF-A0A831NPG7-F1
#
_cell.length_a   1.000
_cell.length_b   1.000
_cell.length_c   1.000
_cell.angle_alpha   90.00
_cell.angle_beta   90.00
_cell.angle_gamma   90.00
#
_symmetry.space_group_name_H-M   'P 1'
#
loop_
_entity.id
_entity.type
_entity.pdbx_description
1 polymer ?
#
loop_
_entity_poly.entity_id
_entity_poly.type
_entity_poly.pdbx_seq_one_letter_code
_entity_poly.pdbx_strand_id
1 'polypeptide(L)'
;MFDESKHIITEIPECERYWVAVDYGTNNPTVFLLQGKKGNTYYTLKEYYYDSSKGGRQKTDAEYSRDLKEFIGDKHITNIVVDPSAGAL
;
A
#
# COMPACT_ATOMS: atom_id res chain seq x y z
N MET A 1 -18.02 12.95 -5.28
CA MET A 1 -16.78 13.74 -5.49
C MET A 1 -15.99 13.72 -4.18
N PHE A 2 -14.66 13.71 -4.26
CA PHE A 2 -13.81 13.82 -3.08
C PHE A 2 -13.98 15.19 -2.39
N ASP A 3 -13.83 15.21 -1.07
CA ASP A 3 -14.00 16.37 -0.19
C ASP A 3 -13.06 16.16 1.00
N GLU A 4 -12.04 17.02 1.12
CA GLU A 4 -11.01 16.89 2.14
C GLU A 4 -11.59 16.90 3.56
N SER A 5 -12.60 17.73 3.81
CA SER A 5 -13.22 17.87 5.13
C SER A 5 -13.95 16.60 5.60
N LYS A 6 -14.24 15.67 4.67
CA LYS A 6 -14.96 14.42 4.94
C LYS A 6 -14.11 13.18 4.73
N HIS A 7 -13.13 13.22 3.83
CA HIS A 7 -12.39 12.05 3.37
C HIS A 7 -10.92 12.03 3.84
N ILE A 8 -10.42 13.12 4.43
CA ILE A 8 -9.14 13.12 5.13
C ILE A 8 -9.40 12.95 6.62
N ILE A 9 -8.72 11.98 7.21
CA ILE A 9 -8.72 11.75 8.66
C ILE A 9 -7.54 12.46 9.29
N THR A 10 -7.75 13.02 10.49
CA THR A 10 -6.69 13.65 11.29
C THR A 10 -6.08 12.68 12.30
N GLU A 11 -6.80 11.61 12.64
CA GLU A 11 -6.37 10.57 13.57
C GLU A 11 -6.53 9.20 12.91
N ILE A 12 -5.51 8.35 13.04
CA ILE A 12 -5.49 7.00 12.48
C ILE A 12 -6.26 6.07 13.43
N PRO A 13 -7.42 5.51 13.02
CA PRO A 13 -8.18 4.63 13.89
C PRO A 13 -7.53 3.25 14.00
N GLU A 14 -7.64 2.62 15.16
CA GLU A 14 -7.44 1.17 15.27
C GLU A 14 -8.56 0.45 14.52
N CYS A 15 -8.15 -0.39 13.57
CA CYS A 15 -9.02 -1.15 12.70
C CYS A 15 -9.09 -2.62 13.12
N GLU A 16 -10.24 -3.23 12.88
CA GLU A 16 -10.50 -4.65 13.17
C GLU A 16 -9.81 -5.58 12.17
N ARG A 17 -9.52 -5.08 10.96
CA ARG A 17 -8.85 -5.81 9.89
C ARG A 17 -7.93 -4.89 9.08
N TYR A 18 -6.77 -5.44 8.71
CA TYR A 18 -5.80 -4.79 7.84
C TYR A 18 -5.48 -5.66 6.62
N TRP A 19 -5.26 -5.02 5.47
CA TRP A 19 -4.75 -5.63 4.25
C TRP A 19 -3.87 -4.62 3.50
N VAL A 20 -3.06 -5.09 2.56
CA VAL A 20 -2.27 -4.23 1.68
C VAL A 20 -2.73 -4.42 0.24
N ALA A 21 -2.98 -3.33 -0.47
CA ALA A 21 -3.15 -3.35 -1.92
C ALA A 21 -1.82 -2.95 -2.59
N VAL A 22 -1.42 -3.69 -3.63
CA VAL A 22 -0.17 -3.49 -4.35
C VAL A 22 -0.48 -3.25 -5.83
N ASP A 23 -0.01 -2.11 -6.33
CA ASP A 23 0.09 -1.82 -7.76
C ASP A 23 1.58 -1.89 -8.13
N TYR A 24 1.92 -2.87 -8.97
CA TYR A 24 3.31 -3.20 -9.29
C TYR A 24 3.70 -2.60 -10.65
N GLY A 25 4.73 -1.76 -10.64
CA GLY A 25 5.26 -1.12 -11.83
C GLY A 25 6.75 -1.39 -12.00
N THR A 26 7.13 -1.97 -13.14
CA THR A 26 8.54 -2.09 -13.55
C THR A 26 9.01 -0.80 -14.22
N ASN A 27 8.21 -0.23 -15.12
CA ASN A 27 8.50 1.05 -15.77
C ASN A 27 7.70 2.22 -15.16
N ASN A 28 6.59 1.89 -14.49
CA ASN A 28 5.77 2.82 -13.74
C ASN A 28 6.12 2.72 -12.24
N PRO A 29 5.70 3.69 -11.41
CA PRO A 29 5.88 3.60 -9.97
C PRO A 29 5.23 2.35 -9.38
N THR A 30 5.85 1.77 -8.35
CA THR A 30 5.24 0.73 -7.50
C THR A 30 4.65 1.38 -6.26
N VAL A 31 3.41 0.99 -5.91
CA VAL A 31 2.64 1.57 -4.80
C VAL A 31 2.13 0.47 -3.87
N PHE A 32 2.27 0.68 -2.56
CA PHE A 32 1.60 -0.13 -1.54
C PHE A 32 0.65 0.76 -0.72
N LEU A 33 -0.60 0.33 -0.58
CA LEU A 33 -1.59 1.01 0.26
C LEU A 33 -1.95 0.11 1.43
N LEU A 34 -1.62 0.55 2.65
CA LEU A 34 -2.13 -0.08 3.85
C LEU A 34 -3.57 0.35 4.06
N GLN A 35 -4.46 -0.63 4.08
CA GLN A 35 -5.89 -0.42 4.24
C GLN A 35 -6.35 -0.97 5.59
N GLY A 36 -7.34 -0.31 6.18
CA GLY A 36 -7.97 -0.71 7.44
C GLY A 36 -9.48 -0.64 7.36
N LYS A 37 -10.15 -1.55 8.06
CA LYS A 37 -11.62 -1.54 8.23
C LYS A 37 -11.99 -1.37 9.71
N LYS A 38 -12.88 -0.42 10.00
CA LYS A 38 -13.53 -0.26 11.31
C LYS A 38 -15.03 -0.08 11.10
N GLY A 39 -15.84 -1.02 11.62
CA GLY A 39 -17.26 -1.08 11.31
C GLY A 39 -17.54 -1.11 9.80
N ASN A 40 -18.25 -0.09 9.29
CA ASN A 40 -18.59 0.04 7.87
C ASN A 40 -17.66 0.97 7.08
N THR A 41 -16.61 1.50 7.71
CA THR A 41 -15.69 2.45 7.07
C THR A 41 -14.37 1.77 6.72
N TYR A 42 -13.88 2.08 5.52
CA TYR A 42 -12.61 1.62 4.98
C TYR A 42 -11.67 2.83 4.87
N TYR A 43 -10.42 2.65 5.29
CA TYR A 43 -9.44 3.72 5.41
C TYR A 43 -8.15 3.34 4.71
N THR A 44 -7.64 4.24 3.87
CA THR A 44 -6.25 4.21 3.41
C THR A 44 -5.39 4.86 4.50
N LEU A 45 -4.60 4.06 5.21
CA LEU A 45 -3.90 4.47 6.43
C LEU A 45 -2.46 4.93 6.20
N LYS A 46 -1.80 4.36 5.19
CA LYS A 46 -0.39 4.60 4.88
C LYS A 46 -0.16 4.28 3.41
N GLU A 47 0.72 5.04 2.77
CA GLU A 47 1.15 4.82 1.39
C GLU A 47 2.66 4.62 1.34
N TYR A 48 3.09 3.65 0.54
CA TYR A 48 4.43 3.54 -0.01
C TYR A 48 4.35 3.90 -1.49
N TYR A 49 5.27 4.73 -1.96
CA TYR A 49 5.36 5.14 -3.35
C TYR A 49 6.82 5.13 -3.80
N TYR A 50 7.13 4.34 -4.83
CA TYR A 50 8.47 4.30 -5.41
C TYR A 50 8.44 4.46 -6.92
N ASP A 51 9.06 5.54 -7.40
CA ASP A 51 9.15 5.89 -8.81
C ASP A 51 10.61 5.74 -9.29
N SER A 52 10.89 4.64 -9.99
CA SER A 52 12.23 4.31 -10.50
C SER A 52 12.73 5.32 -11.54
N SER A 53 11.83 6.01 -12.25
CA SER A 53 12.18 7.04 -13.23
C SER A 53 12.79 8.29 -12.57
N LYS A 54 12.28 8.67 -11.40
CA LYS A 54 12.80 9.80 -10.60
C LYS A 54 14.07 9.42 -9.86
N GLY A 55 14.16 8.17 -9.41
CA GLY A 55 15.32 7.66 -8.64
C GLY A 55 16.50 7.20 -9.50
N GLY A 56 16.30 7.02 -10.82
CA GLY A 56 17.33 6.51 -11.74
C GLY A 56 17.77 5.07 -11.46
N ARG A 57 17.01 4.33 -10.64
CA ARG A 57 17.32 2.96 -10.21
C ARG A 57 16.04 2.13 -10.21
N GLN A 58 16.13 0.95 -10.80
CA GLN A 58 15.07 -0.07 -10.68
C GLN A 58 15.29 -0.89 -9.42
N LYS A 59 14.20 -1.26 -8.74
CA LYS A 59 14.20 -2.23 -7.65
C LYS A 59 13.85 -3.61 -8.17
N THR A 60 14.49 -4.62 -7.61
CA THR A 60 14.16 -6.03 -7.80
C THR A 60 12.95 -6.43 -6.96
N ASP A 61 12.30 -7.53 -7.31
CA ASP A 61 11.16 -8.06 -6.53
C ASP A 61 11.56 -8.39 -5.09
N ALA A 62 12.80 -8.83 -4.88
CA ALA A 62 13.34 -9.08 -3.54
C ALA A 62 13.47 -7.79 -2.71
N GLU A 63 13.81 -6.66 -3.34
CA GLU A 63 13.83 -5.36 -2.67
C GLU A 63 12.42 -4.88 -2.36
N TYR A 64 11.49 -4.99 -3.31
CA TYR A 64 10.08 -4.66 -3.04
C TYR A 64 9.47 -5.55 -1.96
N SER A 65 9.82 -6.83 -1.91
CA SER A 65 9.39 -7.74 -0.84
C SER A 65 9.92 -7.32 0.53
N ARG A 66 11.17 -6.84 0.60
CA ARG A 66 11.75 -6.29 1.84
C ARG A 66 11.04 -5.01 2.26
N ASP A 67 10.87 -4.09 1.32
CA ASP A 67 10.17 -2.83 1.55
C ASP A 67 8.73 -3.05 2.02
N LEU A 68 8.03 -4.04 1.45
CA LEU A 68 6.68 -4.40 1.87
C LEU A 68 6.64 -4.92 3.31
N LYS A 69 7.61 -5.75 3.72
CA LYS A 69 7.74 -6.22 5.11
C LYS A 69 7.99 -5.06 6.06
N GLU A 70 8.91 -4.16 5.72
CA GLU A 70 9.18 -2.95 6.50
C GLU A 70 7.97 -2.00 6.56
N PHE A 71 7.25 -1.88 5.44
CA PHE A 71 6.05 -1.05 5.32
C PHE A 71 4.92 -1.53 6.24
N ILE A 72 4.71 -2.85 6.29
CA ILE A 72 3.73 -3.53 7.16
C ILE A 72 4.11 -3.43 8.64
N GLY A 73 5.40 -3.59 8.95
CA GLY A 73 5.90 -3.63 10.33
C GLY A 73 5.27 -4.79 11.12
N ASP A 74 4.84 -4.52 12.35
CA ASP A 74 4.26 -5.54 13.24
C ASP A 74 2.75 -5.74 13.08
N LYS A 75 2.13 -5.11 12.07
CA LYS A 75 0.67 -5.20 11.87
C LYS A 75 0.28 -6.61 11.40
N HIS A 76 -0.78 -7.15 11.99
CA HIS A 76 -1.38 -8.38 11.50
C HIS A 76 -2.16 -8.14 10.19
N ILE A 77 -1.52 -8.43 9.07
CA ILE A 77 -2.10 -8.27 7.73
C ILE A 77 -2.83 -9.56 7.34
N THR A 78 -4.12 -9.45 7.07
CA THR A 78 -4.95 -10.61 6.70
C THR A 78 -4.78 -11.03 5.25
N ASN A 79 -4.51 -10.07 4.36
CA ASN A 79 -4.36 -10.31 2.92
C ASN A 79 -3.42 -9.28 2.29
N ILE A 80 -2.76 -9.70 1.21
CA ILE A 80 -2.10 -8.82 0.24
C ILE A 80 -2.84 -9.01 -1.08
N VAL A 81 -3.38 -7.91 -1.62
CA VAL A 81 -4.10 -7.88 -2.89
C VAL A 81 -3.16 -7.27 -3.93
N VAL A 82 -2.77 -8.05 -4.92
CA VAL A 82 -1.81 -7.62 -5.96
C VAL A 82 -2.56 -7.52 -7.28
N ASP A 83 -2.27 -6.50 -8.09
CA ASP A 83 -2.75 -6.44 -9.47
C ASP A 83 -2.37 -7.74 -10.22
N PRO A 84 -3.34 -8.47 -10.82
CA PRO A 84 -3.04 -9.66 -11.63
C PRO A 84 -2.07 -9.40 -12.79
N SER A 85 -1.93 -8.15 -13.24
CA SER A 85 -1.00 -7.76 -14.30
C SER A 85 0.47 -7.72 -13.85
N ALA A 86 0.72 -7.75 -12.54
CA ALA A 86 2.04 -7.97 -11.96
C ALA A 86 2.52 -9.36 -12.41
N GLY A 87 3.24 -9.39 -13.55
CA GLY A 87 3.76 -10.62 -14.13
C GLY A 87 4.55 -11.39 -13.08
N ALA A 88 4.45 -12.73 -13.14
CA ALA A 88 4.90 -13.68 -12.12
C ALA A 88 6.05 -13.17 -11.21
N LEU A 89 5.66 -12.60 -10.06
CA LEU A 89 6.50 -12.45 -8.87
C LEU A 89 7.05 -13.81 -8.42
#